data_AF-A0A0F9LU77-F1
#
_entry.id   AF-A0A0F9LU77-F1
#
_cell.length_a   1.000
_cell.length_b   1.000
_cell.length_c   1.000
_cell.angle_alpha   90.00
_cell.angle_beta   90.00
_cell.angle_gamma   90.00
#
_symmetry.space_group_name_H-M   'P 1'
#
loop_
_entity.id
_entity.type
_entity.pdbx_description
1 polymer ?
#
loop_
_entity_poly.entity_id
_entity_poly.type
_entity_poly.pdbx_seq_one_letter_code
_entity_poly.pdbx_strand_id
1 'polypeptide(L)'
;VNKKPIRIYGGNSLLKSSTMGFGVRGYGESGGASRFFYCAKASKSERNTGLKGINPKQRDLTRKKGKPGGDNPRNRGVKEMQNSHPTVKPLNLMEYLCILTKTPLGGVVLDPFMGTGTTGMACKLTGRHFIGIELEKEYCKLAKLRMKATKRIKPNKSISNVWK
;
A
#
# COMPACT_ATOMS: atom_id res chain seq x y z
N VAL A 1 23.10 -7.54 20.04
CA VAL A 1 21.61 -7.49 20.07
C VAL A 1 21.05 -8.07 18.77
N ASN A 2 20.38 -9.23 18.86
CA ASN A 2 19.83 -10.00 17.74
C ASN A 2 18.90 -9.18 16.84
N LYS A 3 19.32 -8.89 15.61
CA LYS A 3 18.42 -8.41 14.55
C LYS A 3 17.81 -9.63 13.86
N LYS A 4 16.54 -9.94 14.15
CA LYS A 4 15.78 -10.91 13.35
C LYS A 4 15.60 -10.32 11.94
N PRO A 5 15.92 -11.07 10.86
CA PRO A 5 15.70 -10.59 9.51
C PRO A 5 14.21 -10.51 9.18
N ILE A 6 13.85 -9.49 8.39
CA ILE A 6 12.50 -9.27 7.86
C ILE A 6 12.17 -10.40 6.89
N ARG A 7 11.17 -11.22 7.22
CA ARG A 7 10.72 -12.35 6.42
C ARG A 7 9.90 -11.84 5.23
N ILE A 8 10.52 -11.71 4.07
CA ILE A 8 9.83 -11.43 2.80
C ILE A 8 9.20 -12.76 2.33
N TYR A 9 7.88 -12.88 2.43
CA TYR A 9 7.15 -13.99 1.83
C TYR A 9 7.06 -13.76 0.32
N GLY A 10 8.03 -14.32 -0.41
CA GLY A 10 7.98 -14.50 -1.85
C GLY A 10 8.45 -15.91 -2.16
N GLY A 11 7.51 -16.85 -2.18
CA GLY A 11 7.80 -18.19 -2.68
C GLY A 11 8.12 -18.11 -4.16
N ASN A 12 9.29 -18.59 -4.54
CA ASN A 12 9.43 -19.33 -5.79
C ASN A 12 10.37 -20.51 -5.51
N SER A 13 9.83 -21.69 -5.76
CA SER A 13 10.46 -22.99 -5.72
C SER A 13 11.78 -23.02 -6.50
N LEU A 14 12.75 -23.73 -5.91
CA LEU A 14 13.75 -24.59 -6.57
C LEU A 14 13.97 -24.37 -8.07
N LEU A 15 15.16 -23.86 -8.41
CA LEU A 15 15.98 -24.33 -9.54
C LEU A 15 17.39 -23.77 -9.32
N LYS A 16 18.31 -24.62 -8.83
CA LYS A 16 19.75 -24.36 -8.91
C LYS A 16 20.15 -24.61 -10.37
N SER A 17 20.36 -23.57 -11.17
CA SER A 17 21.14 -23.71 -12.42
C SER A 17 22.55 -23.18 -12.19
N SER A 18 23.49 -24.09 -12.08
CA SER A 18 24.91 -23.82 -12.19
C SER A 18 25.23 -23.45 -13.64
N THR A 19 25.41 -22.16 -13.92
CA THR A 19 26.06 -21.71 -15.15
C THR A 19 27.31 -20.95 -14.77
N MET A 20 28.47 -21.56 -15.04
CA MET A 20 29.76 -20.90 -15.11
C MET A 20 29.63 -19.71 -16.07
N GLY A 21 29.94 -18.50 -15.61
CA GLY A 21 29.74 -17.27 -16.35
C GLY A 21 30.90 -16.31 -16.17
N PHE A 22 31.50 -15.96 -17.31
CA PHE A 22 32.54 -14.98 -17.57
C PHE A 22 32.45 -13.71 -16.70
N GLY A 23 33.62 -13.24 -16.25
CA GLY A 23 33.78 -12.06 -15.41
C GLY A 23 33.32 -10.77 -16.10
N VAL A 24 32.20 -10.23 -15.63
CA VAL A 24 31.80 -8.85 -15.89
C VAL A 24 32.36 -7.98 -14.76
N ARG A 25 33.21 -7.01 -15.08
CA ARG A 25 33.66 -5.98 -14.13
C ARG A 25 32.48 -5.06 -13.82
N GLY A 26 31.71 -5.40 -12.78
CA GLY A 26 30.70 -4.53 -12.19
C GLY A 26 31.17 -4.03 -10.82
N TYR A 27 30.83 -2.79 -10.47
CA TYR A 27 30.84 -2.34 -9.07
C TYR A 27 30.07 -3.38 -8.24
N GLY A 28 30.68 -3.93 -7.18
CA GLY A 28 30.30 -5.17 -6.49
C GLY A 28 28.92 -5.23 -5.81
N GLU A 29 27.85 -4.79 -6.47
CA GLU A 29 26.48 -4.97 -6.05
C GLU A 29 26.00 -6.37 -6.45
N SER A 30 25.73 -7.22 -5.46
CA SER A 30 25.01 -8.47 -5.68
C SER A 30 23.50 -8.21 -5.85
N GLY A 31 22.86 -8.90 -6.78
CA GLY A 31 21.41 -8.85 -7.02
C GLY A 31 21.00 -8.23 -8.37
N GLY A 32 19.72 -8.38 -8.73
CA GLY A 32 19.16 -7.78 -9.93
C GLY A 32 18.72 -6.33 -9.72
N ALA A 33 18.36 -5.65 -10.82
CA ALA A 33 17.85 -4.27 -10.80
C ALA A 33 16.54 -4.07 -10.00
N SER A 34 15.93 -5.15 -9.50
CA SER A 34 14.72 -5.13 -8.66
C SER A 34 14.86 -4.25 -7.41
N ARG A 35 16.08 -3.99 -6.93
CA ARG A 35 16.35 -3.01 -5.86
C ARG A 35 15.96 -1.57 -6.21
N PHE A 36 15.88 -1.25 -7.50
CA PHE A 36 15.49 0.06 -8.02
C PHE A 36 14.01 0.13 -8.44
N PHE A 37 13.31 -1.01 -8.52
CA PHE A 37 11.92 -1.09 -8.96
C PHE A 37 10.96 -1.36 -7.79
N TYR A 38 10.34 -0.32 -7.25
CA TYR A 38 9.24 -0.45 -6.29
C TYR A 38 7.89 -0.49 -7.02
N CYS A 39 7.41 -1.69 -7.33
CA CYS A 39 6.12 -1.89 -8.01
C CYS A 39 5.02 -2.20 -6.99
N ALA A 40 4.54 -1.17 -6.30
CA ALA A 40 3.64 -1.39 -5.19
C ALA A 40 2.17 -1.27 -5.56
N LYS A 41 1.49 -2.39 -5.41
CA LYS A 41 0.04 -2.48 -5.42
C LYS A 41 -0.41 -2.89 -4.03
N ALA A 42 -1.36 -2.15 -3.47
CA ALA A 42 -2.02 -2.57 -2.23
C ALA A 42 -2.61 -3.98 -2.41
N SER A 43 -2.32 -4.87 -1.47
CA SER A 43 -2.85 -6.24 -1.46
C SER A 43 -4.38 -6.22 -1.31
N LYS A 44 -5.07 -7.32 -1.66
CA LYS A 44 -6.53 -7.41 -1.53
C LYS A 44 -7.00 -7.20 -0.09
N SER A 45 -6.29 -7.77 0.88
CA SER A 45 -6.59 -7.62 2.30
C SER A 45 -6.42 -6.17 2.74
N GLU A 46 -5.31 -5.53 2.39
CA GLU A 46 -5.02 -4.13 2.72
C GLU A 46 -6.03 -3.15 2.11
N ARG A 47 -6.43 -3.39 0.85
CA ARG A 47 -7.48 -2.63 0.17
C ARG A 47 -8.81 -2.67 0.91
N ASN A 48 -9.11 -3.76 1.61
CA ASN A 48 -10.38 -3.99 2.29
C ASN A 48 -10.31 -3.80 3.81
N THR A 49 -9.15 -3.48 4.38
CA THR A 49 -8.99 -3.21 5.82
C THR A 49 -10.04 -2.23 6.32
N GLY A 50 -10.79 -2.58 7.35
CA GLY A 50 -11.82 -1.70 7.93
C GLY A 50 -13.16 -1.64 7.19
N LEU A 51 -13.35 -2.43 6.13
CA LEU A 51 -14.59 -2.45 5.34
C LEU A 51 -15.41 -3.74 5.53
N LYS A 52 -15.22 -4.46 6.64
CA LYS A 52 -16.04 -5.64 6.97
C LYS A 52 -17.51 -5.21 7.07
N GLY A 53 -18.41 -5.95 6.40
CA GLY A 53 -19.84 -5.64 6.36
C GLY A 53 -20.27 -4.60 5.32
N ILE A 54 -19.35 -4.05 4.53
CA ILE A 54 -19.71 -3.22 3.38
C ILE A 54 -20.05 -4.10 2.19
N ASN A 55 -21.21 -3.84 1.58
CA ASN A 55 -21.63 -4.51 0.35
C ASN A 55 -20.63 -4.19 -0.77
N PRO A 56 -20.09 -5.22 -1.44
CA PRO A 56 -19.17 -5.00 -2.53
C PRO A 56 -19.89 -4.34 -3.70
N LYS A 57 -19.17 -3.50 -4.45
CA LYS A 57 -19.69 -2.83 -5.65
C LYS A 57 -18.78 -3.12 -6.82
N GLN A 58 -19.39 -3.25 -8.00
CA GLN A 58 -18.65 -3.28 -9.25
C GLN A 58 -18.08 -1.89 -9.54
N ARG A 59 -16.81 -1.83 -9.94
CA ARG A 59 -16.13 -0.56 -10.23
C ARG A 59 -16.55 0.04 -11.56
N ASP A 60 -16.69 -0.80 -12.57
CA ASP A 60 -16.89 -0.38 -13.95
C ASP A 60 -18.24 -0.89 -14.46
N LEU A 61 -19.26 -0.03 -14.41
CA LEU A 61 -20.63 -0.38 -14.77
C LEU A 61 -20.82 -0.66 -16.28
N THR A 62 -19.86 -0.24 -17.12
CA THR A 62 -19.91 -0.51 -18.56
C THR A 62 -19.65 -1.98 -18.88
N ARG A 63 -18.97 -2.69 -17.98
CA ARG A 63 -18.69 -4.12 -18.11
C ARG A 63 -19.82 -4.94 -17.50
N LYS A 64 -20.26 -5.98 -18.19
CA LYS A 64 -21.29 -6.90 -17.67
C LYS A 64 -20.76 -8.33 -17.73
N LYS A 65 -21.20 -9.16 -16.78
CA LYS A 65 -20.95 -10.61 -16.80
C LYS A 65 -21.56 -11.20 -18.09
N GLY A 66 -20.81 -12.03 -18.81
CA GLY A 66 -21.28 -12.70 -20.05
C GLY A 66 -21.18 -11.89 -21.35
N LYS A 67 -20.62 -10.68 -21.36
CA LYS A 67 -20.26 -9.97 -22.62
C LYS A 67 -19.03 -10.63 -23.28
N PRO A 68 -18.81 -10.47 -24.61
CA PRO A 68 -17.62 -10.99 -25.29
C PRO A 68 -16.34 -10.55 -24.56
N GLY A 69 -15.47 -11.50 -24.19
CA GLY A 69 -14.32 -11.26 -23.30
C GLY A 69 -14.58 -11.40 -21.80
N GLY A 70 -15.74 -11.98 -21.41
CA GLY A 70 -16.17 -12.18 -20.02
C GLY A 70 -15.18 -12.96 -19.15
N ASP A 71 -14.60 -14.04 -19.68
CA ASP A 71 -13.64 -14.90 -18.97
C ASP A 71 -12.19 -14.43 -19.11
N ASN A 72 -11.96 -13.31 -19.81
CA ASN A 72 -10.62 -12.77 -20.00
C ASN A 72 -10.05 -12.35 -18.62
N PRO A 73 -8.88 -12.86 -18.20
CA PRO A 73 -8.21 -12.44 -16.96
C PRO A 73 -7.91 -10.93 -16.88
N ARG A 74 -7.95 -10.24 -18.02
CA ARG A 74 -7.83 -8.78 -18.14
C ARG A 74 -9.15 -8.04 -17.85
N ASN A 75 -10.30 -8.71 -17.89
CA ASN A 75 -11.62 -8.15 -17.64
C ASN A 75 -11.96 -8.05 -16.13
N ARG A 76 -11.03 -7.49 -15.33
CA ARG A 76 -11.21 -7.36 -13.87
C ARG A 76 -12.25 -6.33 -13.45
N GLY A 77 -12.85 -5.60 -14.40
CA GLY A 77 -13.83 -4.55 -14.12
C GLY A 77 -15.20 -5.08 -13.69
N VAL A 78 -15.50 -6.35 -13.98
CA VAL A 78 -16.73 -7.04 -13.56
C VAL A 78 -16.69 -7.45 -12.09
N LYS A 79 -15.50 -7.57 -11.50
CA LYS A 79 -15.35 -8.04 -10.13
C LYS A 79 -15.80 -6.99 -9.12
N GLU A 80 -16.75 -7.39 -8.28
CA GLU A 80 -17.16 -6.57 -7.15
C GLU A 80 -16.09 -6.56 -6.05
N MET A 81 -15.91 -5.38 -5.45
CA MET A 81 -14.95 -5.15 -4.38
C MET A 81 -15.59 -4.26 -3.31
N GLN A 82 -15.25 -4.50 -2.05
CA GLN A 82 -15.69 -3.64 -0.94
C GLN A 82 -15.09 -2.24 -1.06
N ASN A 83 -13.79 -2.17 -1.39
CA ASN A 83 -13.16 -0.94 -1.82
C ASN A 83 -13.19 -0.84 -3.35
N SER A 84 -14.12 -0.06 -3.88
CA SER A 84 -14.29 0.15 -5.33
C SER A 84 -13.28 1.13 -5.93
N HIS A 85 -12.47 1.83 -5.12
CA HIS A 85 -11.53 2.83 -5.63
C HIS A 85 -10.47 2.19 -6.55
N PRO A 86 -10.28 2.71 -7.78
CA PRO A 86 -9.43 2.06 -8.79
C PRO A 86 -7.96 1.94 -8.34
N THR A 87 -7.44 3.02 -7.78
CA THR A 87 -6.01 3.26 -7.54
C THR A 87 -5.69 3.41 -6.06
N VAL A 88 -6.07 2.41 -5.25
CA VAL A 88 -5.70 2.39 -3.81
C VAL A 88 -4.16 2.37 -3.67
N LYS A 89 -3.63 3.41 -3.02
CA LYS A 89 -2.21 3.57 -2.67
C LYS A 89 -1.80 2.46 -1.67
N PRO A 90 -0.59 1.87 -1.77
CA PRO A 90 -0.04 0.92 -0.80
C PRO A 90 0.29 1.58 0.54
N LEU A 91 -0.10 0.96 1.65
CA LEU A 91 0.06 1.52 3.00
C LEU A 91 1.53 1.70 3.39
N ASN A 92 2.35 0.67 3.19
CA ASN A 92 3.78 0.75 3.54
C ASN A 92 4.52 1.87 2.78
N LEU A 93 4.14 2.13 1.52
CA LEU A 93 4.68 3.26 0.76
C LEU A 93 4.32 4.58 1.43
N MET A 94 3.04 4.75 1.78
CA MET A 94 2.58 6.00 2.38
C MET A 94 3.19 6.21 3.78
N GLU A 95 3.39 5.15 4.57
CA GLU A 95 4.11 5.23 5.84
C GLU A 95 5.56 5.69 5.63
N TYR A 96 6.25 5.10 4.66
CA TYR A 96 7.60 5.50 4.31
C TYR A 96 7.67 6.97 3.88
N LEU A 97 6.78 7.42 3.00
CA LEU A 97 6.74 8.82 2.55
C LEU A 97 6.43 9.80 3.68
N CYS A 98 5.52 9.45 4.60
CA CYS A 98 5.23 10.27 5.78
C CYS A 98 6.48 10.48 6.64
N ILE A 99 7.34 9.47 6.76
CA ILE A 99 8.60 9.54 7.51
C ILE A 99 9.69 10.27 6.72
N LEU A 100 9.83 9.95 5.43
CA LEU A 100 10.88 10.46 4.56
C LEU A 100 10.81 11.97 4.39
N THR A 101 9.61 12.53 4.27
CA THR A 101 9.36 13.97 4.09
C THR A 101 9.76 14.83 5.29
N LYS A 102 10.34 14.23 6.34
CA LYS A 102 10.78 14.91 7.58
C LYS A 102 9.66 15.69 8.29
N THR A 103 8.40 15.42 7.95
CA THR A 103 7.25 15.96 8.69
C THR A 103 7.41 15.56 10.16
N PRO A 104 7.46 16.50 11.12
CA PRO A 104 7.71 16.18 12.51
C PRO A 104 6.61 15.28 13.09
N LEU A 105 6.91 14.62 14.21
CA LEU A 105 5.89 13.90 14.97
C LEU A 105 4.80 14.90 15.41
N GLY A 106 3.53 14.56 15.21
CA GLY A 106 2.42 15.51 15.39
C GLY A 106 2.32 16.59 14.32
N GLY A 107 3.19 16.60 13.30
CA GLY A 107 3.04 17.46 12.12
C GLY A 107 1.84 17.04 11.26
N VAL A 108 1.45 17.91 10.33
CA VAL A 108 0.27 17.71 9.46
C VAL A 108 0.70 17.29 8.06
N VAL A 109 0.05 16.27 7.51
CA VAL A 109 0.18 15.86 6.09
C VAL A 109 -1.11 16.20 5.35
N LEU A 110 -0.99 16.84 4.19
CA LEU A 110 -2.09 17.12 3.27
C LEU A 110 -2.09 16.12 2.10
N ASP A 111 -3.23 15.50 1.81
CA ASP A 111 -3.45 14.73 0.58
C ASP A 111 -4.70 15.27 -0.15
N PRO A 112 -4.53 16.04 -1.24
CA PRO A 112 -5.65 16.65 -1.97
C PRO A 112 -6.45 15.63 -2.82
N PHE A 113 -5.95 14.40 -2.96
CA PHE A 113 -6.58 13.32 -3.73
C PHE A 113 -6.57 12.03 -2.90
N MET A 114 -7.14 12.10 -1.69
CA MET A 114 -6.94 11.06 -0.68
C MET A 114 -7.57 9.71 -1.06
N GLY A 115 -8.56 9.70 -1.95
CA GLY A 115 -9.29 8.49 -2.32
C GLY A 115 -9.89 7.83 -1.08
N THR A 116 -9.56 6.56 -0.87
CA THR A 116 -10.01 5.80 0.32
C THR A 116 -9.07 5.92 1.52
N GLY A 117 -8.25 6.98 1.57
CA GLY A 117 -7.62 7.45 2.80
C GLY A 117 -6.39 6.65 3.27
N THR A 118 -5.68 5.95 2.38
CA THR A 118 -4.43 5.24 2.77
C THR A 118 -3.42 6.20 3.43
N THR A 119 -3.29 7.42 2.92
CA THR A 119 -2.40 8.44 3.50
C THR A 119 -2.78 8.79 4.94
N GLY A 120 -4.08 8.92 5.23
CA GLY A 120 -4.58 9.15 6.58
C GLY A 120 -4.34 7.96 7.53
N MET A 121 -4.44 6.72 7.01
CA MET A 121 -4.04 5.52 7.77
C MET A 121 -2.54 5.56 8.11
N ALA A 122 -1.69 5.88 7.13
CA ALA A 122 -0.24 6.00 7.33
C ALA A 122 0.13 7.10 8.33
N CYS A 123 -0.55 8.25 8.28
CA CYS A 123 -0.36 9.32 9.26
C CYS A 123 -0.71 8.86 10.68
N LYS A 124 -1.82 8.12 10.84
CA LYS A 124 -2.24 7.55 12.13
C LYS A 124 -1.23 6.54 12.68
N LEU A 125 -0.63 5.72 11.83
CA LEU A 125 0.40 4.76 12.20
C LEU A 125 1.73 5.44 12.53
N THR A 126 2.07 6.51 11.83
CA THR A 126 3.35 7.22 12.02
C THR A 126 3.28 8.42 12.96
N GLY A 127 2.14 8.63 13.63
CA GLY A 127 1.96 9.66 14.66
C GLY A 127 1.78 11.09 14.13
N ARG A 128 1.30 11.27 12.89
CA ARG A 128 1.05 12.57 12.24
C ARG A 128 -0.44 12.90 12.19
N HIS A 129 -0.75 14.18 12.14
CA HIS A 129 -2.07 14.69 11.76
C HIS A 129 -2.24 14.62 10.24
N PHE A 130 -3.48 14.61 9.79
CA PHE A 130 -3.83 14.41 8.39
C PHE A 130 -5.01 15.28 8.00
N ILE A 131 -4.89 15.95 6.85
CA ILE A 131 -5.98 16.63 6.16
C ILE A 131 -6.11 15.99 4.78
N GLY A 132 -7.29 15.48 4.46
CA GLY A 132 -7.55 14.82 3.19
C GLY A 132 -8.72 15.49 2.47
N ILE A 133 -8.55 15.72 1.17
CA ILE A 133 -9.60 16.24 0.28
C ILE A 133 -9.96 15.14 -0.71
N GLU A 134 -11.26 14.93 -0.91
CA GLU A 134 -11.82 13.96 -1.85
C GLU A 134 -13.17 14.46 -2.34
N LEU A 135 -13.38 14.42 -3.65
CA LEU A 135 -14.59 14.90 -4.28
C LEU A 135 -15.76 13.91 -4.07
N GLU A 136 -15.46 12.62 -4.17
CA GLU A 136 -16.48 11.58 -4.13
C GLU A 136 -16.89 11.24 -2.70
N LYS A 137 -18.16 11.53 -2.37
CA LYS A 137 -18.73 11.28 -1.03
C LYS A 137 -18.60 9.82 -0.60
N GLU A 138 -18.72 8.87 -1.53
CA GLU A 138 -18.57 7.45 -1.24
C GLU A 138 -17.12 7.09 -0.82
N TYR A 139 -16.11 7.68 -1.48
CA TYR A 139 -14.70 7.48 -1.10
C TYR A 139 -14.38 8.11 0.26
N CYS A 140 -14.95 9.28 0.55
CA CYS A 140 -14.90 9.87 1.90
C CYS A 140 -15.46 8.91 2.97
N LYS A 141 -16.59 8.26 2.73
CA LYS A 141 -17.18 7.28 3.67
C LYS A 141 -16.25 6.09 3.90
N LEU A 142 -15.73 5.50 2.83
CA LEU A 142 -14.79 4.39 2.92
C LEU A 142 -13.49 4.79 3.64
N ALA A 143 -12.96 5.98 3.37
CA ALA A 143 -11.78 6.52 4.04
C ALA A 143 -11.98 6.61 5.56
N LYS A 144 -13.12 7.16 6.01
CA LYS A 144 -13.48 7.24 7.43
C LYS A 144 -13.50 5.87 8.11
N LEU A 145 -14.10 4.86 7.48
CA LEU A 145 -14.16 3.49 8.00
C LEU A 145 -12.76 2.87 8.12
N ARG A 146 -11.94 2.98 7.06
CA ARG A 146 -10.57 2.48 7.01
C ARG A 146 -9.68 3.12 8.08
N MET A 147 -9.78 4.44 8.25
CA MET A 147 -9.04 5.19 9.27
C MET A 147 -9.52 4.87 10.69
N LYS A 148 -10.83 4.63 10.90
CA LYS A 148 -11.38 4.19 12.20
C LYS A 148 -10.81 2.83 12.62
N ALA A 149 -10.72 1.89 11.68
CA ALA A 149 -10.16 0.55 11.91
C ALA A 149 -8.64 0.55 12.13
N THR A 150 -7.93 1.58 11.69
CA THR A 150 -6.49 1.71 11.88
C THR A 150 -6.20 2.15 13.31
N LYS A 151 -5.33 1.45 14.05
CA LYS A 151 -4.96 1.86 15.42
C LYS A 151 -3.89 2.95 15.37
N ARG A 152 -4.05 4.01 16.17
CA ARG A 152 -3.02 5.05 16.30
C ARG A 152 -1.89 4.50 17.16
N ILE A 153 -0.65 4.65 16.70
CA ILE A 153 0.50 4.39 17.56
C ILE A 153 0.57 5.55 18.56
N LYS A 154 0.56 5.22 19.87
CA LYS A 154 0.89 6.20 20.90
C LYS A 154 2.37 6.50 20.75
N PRO A 155 2.80 7.77 20.62
CA PRO A 155 4.21 8.08 20.51
C PRO A 155 4.93 7.56 21.76
N ASN A 156 5.90 6.68 21.57
CA ASN A 156 6.75 6.20 22.67
C ASN A 156 7.79 7.28 22.97
N LYS A 157 7.87 7.74 24.23
CA LYS A 157 8.79 8.81 24.67
C LYS A 157 10.26 8.51 24.33
N SER A 158 10.65 7.26 24.12
CA SER A 158 12.05 6.87 23.82
C SER A 158 12.48 7.06 22.36
N ILE A 159 11.57 7.20 21.40
CA ILE A 159 11.91 7.30 19.97
C ILE A 159 12.15 8.76 19.54
N SER A 160 11.84 9.74 20.40
CA SER A 160 12.09 11.17 20.12
C SER A 160 13.56 11.53 19.94
N ASN A 161 14.49 10.68 20.41
CA ASN A 161 15.92 10.97 20.43
C ASN A 161 16.70 10.28 19.32
N VAL A 162 16.06 9.46 18.47
CA VAL A 162 16.73 8.80 17.33
C VAL A 162 16.77 9.72 16.10
N TRP A 163 16.05 10.86 16.14
CA TRP A 163 15.78 11.71 14.99
C TRP A 163 15.91 13.22 15.27
N LYS A 164 16.63 13.60 16.33
CA LYS A 164 17.23 14.93 16.46
C LYS A 164 18.61 14.89 15.82
#